data_AF-A0A966USE4-F1
#
_entry.id   AF-A0A966USE4-F1
#
_cell.length_a   1.000
_cell.length_b   1.000
_cell.length_c   1.000
_cell.angle_alpha   90.00
_cell.angle_beta   90.00
_cell.angle_gamma   90.00
#
_symmetry.space_group_name_H-M   'P 1'
#
loop_
_entity.id
_entity.type
_entity.pdbx_description
1 polymer ?
#
loop_
_entity_poly.entity_id
_entity_poly.type
_entity_poly.pdbx_seq_one_letter_code
_entity_poly.pdbx_strand_id
1 'polypeptide(L)' 'MNERIRELAEQAQQYAEYTTPQGLEWLPTFQEKFALLIVRECVNICMEMAAKCAGLPGDGALAKDCAHMIEKDFGVEE' A
#
# COMPACT_ATOMS: atom_id res chain seq x y z
N MET A 1 16.50 3.82 -2.97
CA MET A 1 15.26 3.08 -2.62
C MET A 1 15.46 2.50 -1.22
N ASN A 2 14.54 2.78 -0.28
CA ASN A 2 14.55 2.17 1.06
C ASN A 2 14.24 0.66 0.95
N GLU A 3 14.68 -0.14 1.92
CA GLU A 3 14.44 -1.59 2.01
C GLU A 3 12.96 -1.96 1.86
N ARG A 4 12.04 -1.27 2.54
CA ARG A 4 10.61 -1.55 2.44
C ARG A 4 10.07 -1.35 1.03
N ILE A 5 10.49 -0.27 0.35
CA ILE A 5 10.08 0.01 -1.03
C ILE A 5 10.65 -1.08 -1.97
N ARG A 6 11.85 -1.61 -1.69
CA ARG A 6 12.44 -2.72 -2.46
C ARG A 6 11.61 -3.98 -2.33
N GLU A 7 11.21 -4.36 -1.12
CA GLU A 7 10.37 -5.55 -0.88
C GLU A 7 9.03 -5.46 -1.60
N LEU A 8 8.38 -4.28 -1.58
CA LEU A 8 7.12 -4.07 -2.30
C LEU A 8 7.31 -4.19 -3.82
N ALA A 9 8.44 -3.72 -4.34
CA ALA A 9 8.78 -3.88 -5.76
C ALA A 9 9.02 -5.36 -6.11
N GLU A 10 9.71 -6.12 -5.26
CA GLU A 10 9.94 -7.56 -5.44
C GLU A 10 8.61 -8.34 -5.43
N GLN A 11 7.68 -8.00 -4.54
CA GLN A 11 6.34 -8.59 -4.50
C GLN A 11 5.54 -8.27 -5.78
N ALA A 12 5.59 -7.02 -6.26
CA ALA A 12 4.94 -6.63 -7.51
C ALA A 12 5.54 -7.34 -8.72
N GLN A 13 6.86 -7.52 -8.74
CA GLN A 13 7.57 -8.26 -9.79
C GLN A 13 7.13 -9.72 -9.81
N GLN A 14 7.14 -10.41 -8.67
CA GLN A 14 6.69 -11.81 -8.58
C GLN A 14 5.24 -11.98 -9.04
N TYR A 15 4.38 -11.03 -8.67
CA TYR A 15 2.99 -11.01 -9.13
C TYR A 15 2.90 -10.85 -10.66
N ALA A 16 3.61 -9.88 -11.23
CA ALA A 16 3.61 -9.64 -12.67
C ALA A 16 4.17 -10.84 -13.46
N GLU A 17 5.27 -11.45 -13.00
CA GLU A 17 5.86 -12.66 -13.60
C GLU A 17 4.88 -13.84 -13.59
N TYR A 18 4.13 -14.00 -12.49
CA TYR A 18 3.12 -15.06 -12.36
C TYR A 18 1.91 -14.82 -13.27
N THR A 19 1.41 -13.59 -13.35
CA THR A 19 0.17 -13.25 -14.07
C THR A 19 0.39 -13.04 -15.57
N THR A 20 1.61 -12.67 -15.99
CA THR A 20 1.93 -12.36 -17.40
C THR A 20 3.10 -13.21 -17.92
N PRO A 21 2.93 -14.54 -18.03
CA PRO A 21 4.03 -15.46 -18.38
C PRO A 21 4.64 -15.22 -19.78
N GLN A 22 3.93 -14.54 -20.70
CA GLN A 22 4.47 -14.15 -22.02
C GLN A 22 5.02 -12.71 -22.08
N GLY A 23 5.06 -11.99 -20.96
CA GLY A 23 5.72 -10.67 -20.84
C GLY A 23 5.03 -9.48 -21.50
N LEU A 24 4.05 -9.70 -22.38
CA LEU A 24 3.35 -8.65 -23.13
C LEU A 24 2.69 -7.59 -22.24
N GLU A 25 2.26 -7.96 -21.03
CA GLU A 25 1.61 -7.08 -20.05
C GLU A 25 2.39 -6.95 -18.74
N TRP A 26 3.66 -7.39 -18.72
CA TRP A 26 4.44 -7.45 -17.49
C TRP A 26 4.65 -6.07 -16.87
N LEU A 27 5.04 -5.08 -17.68
CA LEU A 27 5.32 -3.74 -17.17
C LEU A 27 4.07 -3.03 -16.64
N PRO A 28 2.92 -3.01 -17.36
CA PRO A 28 1.67 -2.50 -16.80
C PRO A 28 1.26 -3.23 -15.52
N THR A 29 1.30 -4.57 -15.50
CA THR A 29 0.92 -5.37 -14.32
C THR A 29 1.81 -5.09 -13.11
N PHE A 30 3.12 -4.97 -13.34
CA PHE A 30 4.08 -4.58 -12.30
C PHE A 30 3.76 -3.18 -11.77
N GLN A 31 3.55 -2.20 -12.65
CA GLN A 31 3.29 -0.80 -12.25
C GLN A 31 2.01 -0.68 -11.42
N GLU A 32 0.92 -1.30 -11.89
CA GLU A 32 -0.36 -1.31 -11.18
C GLU A 32 -0.23 -1.97 -9.81
N LYS A 33 0.40 -3.15 -9.75
CA LYS A 33 0.57 -3.87 -8.49
C LYS A 33 1.47 -3.14 -7.52
N PHE A 34 2.58 -2.57 -8.01
CA PHE A 34 3.51 -1.82 -7.17
C PHE A 34 2.86 -0.56 -6.60
N ALA A 35 2.11 0.19 -7.41
CA ALA A 35 1.36 1.35 -6.94
C ALA A 35 0.34 0.95 -5.86
N LEU A 36 -0.43 -0.12 -6.09
CA LEU A 36 -1.37 -0.64 -5.10
C LEU A 36 -0.68 -1.01 -3.78
N LEU A 37 0.45 -1.71 -3.84
CA LEU A 37 1.22 -2.10 -2.65
C LEU A 37 1.75 -0.90 -1.87
N ILE A 38 2.19 0.15 -2.56
CA ILE A 38 2.63 1.41 -1.92
C ILE A 38 1.47 2.09 -1.21
N VAL A 39 0.31 2.21 -1.86
CA VAL A 39 -0.87 2.83 -1.24
C VAL A 39 -1.32 2.05 -0.01
N ARG A 40 -1.36 0.71 -0.09
CA ARG A 40 -1.67 -0.17 1.05
C ARG A 40 -0.69 0.01 2.20
N GLU A 41 0.60 0.16 1.92
CA GLU A 41 1.59 0.43 2.95
C GLU A 41 1.34 1.77 3.65
N CYS A 42 0.94 2.81 2.91
CA CYS A 42 0.56 4.10 3.50
C CYS A 42 -0.66 3.98 4.42
N VAL A 43 -1.70 3.24 4.00
CA VAL A 43 -2.88 2.96 4.83
C VAL A 43 -2.47 2.24 6.12
N ASN A 44 -1.63 1.21 6.01
CA ASN A 44 -1.16 0.43 7.17
C ASN A 44 -0.39 1.32 8.15
N ILE A 45 0.49 2.20 7.68
CA ILE A 45 1.23 3.14 8.55
C ILE A 45 0.27 4.06 9.30
N CYS A 46 -0.76 4.58 8.61
CA CYS A 46 -1.78 5.42 9.23
C CYS A 46 -2.59 4.66 10.28
N MET A 47 -3.00 3.42 9.99
CA MET A 47 -3.75 2.58 10.92
C MET A 47 -2.91 2.14 12.13
N GLU A 48 -1.63 1.82 11.92
CA GLU A 48 -0.70 1.53 13.02
C GLU A 48 -0.52 2.74 13.93
N MET A 49 -0.42 3.94 13.37
CA MET A 49 -0.33 5.17 14.15
C MET A 49 -1.60 5.40 14.96
N ALA A 50 -2.77 5.23 14.34
CA ALA A 50 -4.05 5.32 15.02
C ALA A 50 -4.16 4.33 16.19
N ALA A 51 -3.71 3.08 15.99
CA ALA A 51 -3.69 2.06 17.01
C ALA A 51 -2.72 2.39 18.16
N LYS A 52 -1.50 2.86 17.86
CA LYS A 52 -0.51 3.28 18.86
C LYS A 52 -0.97 4.47 19.71
N CYS A 53 -1.81 5.34 19.13
CA CYS A 53 -2.38 6.49 19.81
C CYS A 53 -3.75 6.22 20.47
N ALA A 54 -4.29 5.00 20.35
CA ALA A 54 -5.61 4.68 20.88
C ALA A 54 -5.66 4.87 22.41
N GLY A 55 -6.62 5.68 22.87
CA GLY A 55 -6.80 5.98 24.30
C GLY A 55 -5.88 7.08 24.86
N LEU A 56 -4.98 7.64 24.05
CA LEU A 56 -4.21 8.83 24.41
C LEU A 56 -4.99 10.09 23.97
N PRO A 57 -4.98 11.17 24.76
CA PRO A 57 -5.51 12.46 24.31
C PRO A 57 -4.64 12.98 23.16
N GLY A 58 -5.16 13.00 21.93
CA GLY A 58 -4.46 13.50 20.74
C GLY A 58 -4.75 12.75 19.43
N ASP A 59 -3.90 13.03 18.43
CA ASP A 59 -4.03 12.83 16.97
C ASP A 59 -4.33 11.40 16.43
N GLY A 60 -4.60 10.40 17.26
CA GLY A 60 -4.93 9.05 16.81
C GLY A 60 -6.15 8.97 15.89
N ALA A 61 -7.12 9.88 16.09
CA ALA A 61 -8.29 10.01 15.21
C ALA A 61 -7.90 10.51 13.81
N LEU A 62 -6.97 11.47 13.70
CA LEU A 62 -6.53 12.04 12.42
C LEU A 62 -5.78 11.00 11.57
N ALA A 63 -5.01 10.12 12.21
CA ALA A 63 -4.31 9.05 11.50
C ALA A 63 -5.30 8.03 10.91
N LYS A 64 -6.37 7.69 11.64
CA LYS A 64 -7.43 6.81 11.14
C LYS A 64 -8.18 7.46 9.96
N ASP A 65 -8.52 8.74 10.07
CA ASP A 65 -9.20 9.47 8.99
C ASP A 65 -8.31 9.55 7.73
N CYS A 66 -6.99 9.73 7.91
CA CYS A 66 -6.03 9.69 6.81
C CYS A 66 -6.05 8.34 6.08
N ALA A 67 -6.05 7.23 6.82
CA ALA A 67 -6.16 5.89 6.22
C ALA A 67 -7.44 5.75 5.36
N HIS A 68 -8.59 6.17 5.90
CA HIS A 68 -9.87 6.10 5.19
C HIS A 68 -9.89 6.99 3.94
N MET A 69 -9.27 8.18 4.00
CA MET A 69 -9.16 9.06 2.83
C MET A 69 -8.29 8.43 1.74
N ILE A 70 -7.16 7.80 2.12
CA ILE A 70 -6.29 7.12 1.17
C ILE A 70 -7.02 5.93 0.52
N GLU A 71 -7.68 5.08 1.30
CA GLU A 71 -8.46 3.95 0.78
C GLU A 71 -9.53 4.41 -0.21
N LYS A 72 -10.27 5.46 0.14
CA LYS A 72 -11.34 6.02 -0.68
C LYS A 72 -10.81 6.63 -1.98
N ASP A 73 -9.79 7.48 -1.90
CA ASP A 73 -9.31 8.25 -3.05
C ASP A 73 -8.57 7.39 -4.07
N PHE A 74 -7.91 6.32 -3.61
CA PHE A 74 -7.16 5.38 -4.45
C PHE A 74 -7.91 4.08 -4.75
N GLY A 75 -9.13 3.88 -4.21
CA GLY A 75 -9.95 2.70 -4.47
C GLY A 75 -9.35 1.40 -3.94
N VAL A 76 -8.70 1.46 -2.77
CA VAL A 76 -8.04 0.32 -2.14
C VAL A 76 -8.97 -0.26 -1.09
N GLU A 77 -9.67 -1.34 -1.43
CA GLU A 77 -10.45 -2.11 -0.45
C GLU A 77 -9.56 -3.05 0.36
N GLU A 78 -9.94 -3.30 1.62
CA GLU A 78 -9.32 -4.27 2.55
C GLU A 78 -9.21 -5.68 1.94
#